data_AF-A0A1F7IM86-F1
#
_entry.id   AF-A0A1F7IM86-F1
#
_cell.length_a   1.000
_cell.length_b   1.000
_cell.length_c   1.000
_cell.angle_alpha   90.00
_cell.angle_beta   90.00
_cell.angle_gamma   90.00
#
_symmetry.space_group_name_H-M   'P 1'
#
loop_
_entity.id
_entity.type
_entity.pdbx_description
1 polymer ?
#
loop_
_entity_poly.entity_id
_entity_poly.type
_entity_poly.pdbx_seq_one_letter_code
_entity_poly.pdbx_strand_id
1 'polypeptide(L)' 'MDLLTYSIISIVLILILHFGVGIKDDFNLFVTAGIFVIGAAMGAYLKSYEFGLGAAIILTLVMW' A
#
# COMPACT_ATOMS: atom_id res chain seq x y z
N MET A 1 2.86 15.15 -0.57
CA MET A 1 2.66 14.35 0.67
C MET A 1 4.02 13.99 1.25
N ASP A 2 4.18 13.98 2.57
CA ASP A 2 5.45 13.58 3.23
C ASP A 2 5.43 12.08 3.63
N LEU A 3 6.59 11.56 4.04
CA LEU A 3 6.77 10.14 4.38
C LEU A 3 5.87 9.73 5.57
N LEU A 4 5.70 10.62 6.55
CA LEU A 4 4.89 10.34 7.73
C LEU A 4 3.41 10.20 7.33
N THR A 5 2.87 11.15 6.55
CA THR A 5 1.49 11.07 6.06
C THR A 5 1.28 9.85 5.17
N TYR A 6 2.22 9.56 4.27
CA TYR A 6 2.20 8.34 3.44
C TYR A 6 2.09 7.08 4.31
N SER A 7 2.92 6.99 5.35
CA SER A 7 3.00 5.79 6.20
C SER A 7 1.71 5.57 6.97
N ILE A 8 1.13 6.63 7.54
CA ILE A 8 -0.15 6.55 8.26
C ILE A 8 -1.26 6.12 7.31
N ILE A 9 -1.37 6.74 6.14
CA ILE A 9 -2.40 6.39 5.15
C ILE A 9 -2.23 4.94 4.67
N SER A 10 -1.00 4.51 4.41
CA SER A 10 -0.69 3.14 3.98
C SER A 10 -1.09 2.12 5.04
N ILE A 11 -0.79 2.37 6.32
CA ILE A 11 -1.21 1.49 7.42
C ILE A 11 -2.74 1.41 7.47
N VAL A 12 -3.43 2.55 7.42
CA VAL A 12 -4.91 2.58 7.44
C VAL A 12 -5.48 1.80 6.26
N LEU A 13 -4.94 1.96 5.05
CA LEU A 13 -5.37 1.22 3.87
C LEU A 13 -5.12 -0.28 4.00
N ILE A 14 -3.93 -0.69 4.46
CA ILE A 14 -3.61 -2.11 4.69
C ILE A 14 -4.59 -2.71 5.69
N LEU A 15 -4.92 -1.99 6.77
CA LEU A 15 -5.89 -2.45 7.78
C LEU A 15 -7.31 -2.53 7.19
N ILE A 16 -7.73 -1.57 6.37
CA ILE A 16 -9.02 -1.60 5.67
C ILE A 16 -9.08 -2.80 4.71
N LEU A 17 -8.03 -3.05 3.96
CA LEU A 17 -7.96 -4.21 3.06
C LEU A 17 -7.96 -5.52 3.86
N HIS A 18 -7.19 -5.59 4.95
CA HIS A 18 -7.11 -6.79 5.78
C HIS A 18 -8.44 -7.12 6.48
N PHE A 19 -9.05 -6.14 7.14
CA PHE A 19 -10.27 -6.35 7.94
C PHE A 19 -11.57 -6.15 7.15
N GLY A 20 -11.60 -5.18 6.24
CA GLY A 20 -12.80 -4.83 5.48
C GLY A 20 -13.05 -5.75 4.29
N VAL A 21 -12.00 -6.34 3.73
CA VAL A 21 -12.09 -7.26 2.58
C VAL A 21 -11.90 -8.73 3.00
N GLY A 22 -11.47 -8.98 4.24
CA GLY A 22 -11.28 -10.33 4.77
C GLY A 22 -12.51 -11.22 4.59
N ILE A 23 -12.34 -12.36 3.89
CA ILE A 23 -13.14 -13.62 3.93
C ILE A 23 -12.64 -14.68 2.89
N LYS A 24 -11.53 -14.50 2.16
CA LYS A 24 -10.94 -15.60 1.37
C LYS A 24 -9.48 -15.81 1.76
N ASP A 25 -9.07 -17.06 1.93
CA ASP A 25 -7.74 -17.52 2.36
C ASP A 25 -6.55 -17.01 1.51
N ASP A 26 -6.82 -16.21 0.48
CA ASP A 26 -5.84 -15.70 -0.48
C ASP A 26 -5.24 -14.34 -0.10
N PHE A 27 -5.80 -13.62 0.89
CA PHE A 27 -5.23 -12.33 1.28
C PHE A 27 -3.92 -12.48 2.07
N ASN A 28 -2.80 -12.21 1.42
CA ASN A 28 -1.48 -12.25 2.04
C ASN A 28 -1.03 -10.87 2.53
N LEU A 29 -1.17 -10.64 3.84
CA LEU A 29 -0.79 -9.38 4.49
C LEU A 29 0.68 -8.98 4.24
N PHE A 30 1.59 -9.96 4.20
CA PHE A 30 3.02 -9.70 3.98
C PHE A 30 3.28 -9.16 2.58
N VAL A 31 2.63 -9.74 1.56
CA VAL A 31 2.71 -9.27 0.17
C VAL A 31 2.17 -7.84 0.06
N THR A 32 0.98 -7.60 0.63
CA THR A 32 0.36 -6.27 0.61
C THR A 32 1.23 -5.22 1.30
N ALA A 33 1.75 -5.51 2.49
CA ALA A 33 2.68 -4.62 3.17
C ALA A 33 3.94 -4.35 2.33
N GLY A 34 4.49 -5.39 1.69
CA GLY A 34 5.61 -5.27 0.77
C GLY A 34 5.34 -4.34 -0.41
N ILE A 35 4.15 -4.42 -1.02
CA ILE A 35 3.74 -3.53 -2.11
C ILE A 35 3.73 -2.06 -1.65
N PHE A 36 3.20 -1.77 -0.46
CA PHE A 36 3.20 -0.41 0.08
C PHE A 36 4.60 0.10 0.46
N VAL A 37 5.52 -0.78 0.87
CA VAL A 37 6.94 -0.42 1.08
C VAL A 37 7.61 -0.10 -0.25
N ILE A 38 7.36 -0.89 -1.30
CA ILE A 38 7.87 -0.60 -2.65
C ILE A 38 7.29 0.72 -3.17
N GLY A 39 6.00 0.97 -2.94
CA GLY A 39 5.36 2.25 -3.25
C GLY A 39 6.03 3.43 -2.54
N ALA A 40 6.42 3.26 -1.27
CA ALA A 40 7.15 4.28 -0.51
C ALA A 40 8.52 4.55 -1.13
N ALA A 41 9.26 3.50 -1.49
CA ALA A 41 10.56 3.60 -2.14
C ALA A 41 10.46 4.28 -3.52
N MET A 42 9.46 3.91 -4.32
CA MET A 42 9.17 4.56 -5.61
C MET A 42 8.80 6.03 -5.43
N GLY A 43 7.94 6.34 -4.45
CA GLY A 43 7.54 7.71 -4.14
C GLY A 43 8.72 8.57 -3.70
N ALA A 44 9.63 8.02 -2.89
CA ALA A 44 10.87 8.67 -2.50
C ALA A 44 11.80 8.91 -3.71
N TYR A 45 11.96 7.92 -4.59
CA TYR A 45 12.78 8.04 -5.80
C TYR A 45 12.26 9.10 -6.78
N LEU A 46 10.94 9.12 -7.00
CA LEU A 46 10.27 10.06 -7.91
C LEU A 46 9.95 11.41 -7.27
N LYS A 47 10.29 11.60 -5.99
CA LYS A 47 9.94 12.79 -5.19
C LYS A 47 8.43 13.08 -5.17
N SER A 48 7.59 12.05 -5.30
CA SER A 48 6.13 12.14 -5.22
C SER A 48 5.57 10.90 -4.52
N TYR A 49 5.27 11.04 -3.23
CA TYR A 49 4.61 9.99 -2.45
C TYR A 49 3.16 9.78 -2.86
N GLU A 50 2.48 10.79 -3.45
CA GLU A 50 1.15 10.58 -4.05
C GLU A 50 1.21 9.54 -5.18
N PHE A 51 2.23 9.64 -6.03
CA PHE A 51 2.44 8.66 -7.10
C PHE A 51 2.75 7.27 -6.54
N GLY A 52 3.66 7.19 -5.56
CA GLY A 52 4.00 5.93 -4.89
C GLY A 52 2.80 5.25 -4.25
N LEU A 53 1.90 6.03 -3.63
CA LEU A 53 0.69 5.52 -2.99
C LEU A 53 -0.30 5.02 -4.05
N GLY A 54 -0.52 5.80 -5.11
CA GLY A 54 -1.39 5.39 -6.22
C GLY A 54 -0.89 4.11 -6.89
N ALA A 55 0.42 4.00 -7.13
CA ALA A 55 1.04 2.80 -7.68
C ALA A 55 0.86 1.59 -6.75
N ALA A 56 1.06 1.75 -5.44
CA ALA A 56 0.87 0.69 -4.46
C ALA A 56 -0.60 0.21 -4.40
N ILE A 57 -1.57 1.12 -4.46
CA ILE A 57 -3.00 0.78 -4.49
C ILE A 57 -3.32 -0.02 -5.75
N ILE A 58 -2.87 0.44 -6.92
CA ILE A 58 -3.10 -0.27 -8.20
C ILE A 58 -2.45 -1.67 -8.17
N LEU A 59 -1.19 -1.77 -7.74
CA LEU A 59 -0.49 -3.05 -7.62
C LEU A 59 -1.19 -4.00 -6.65
N THR A 60 -1.69 -3.49 -5.52
CA THR A 60 -2.43 -4.29 -4.55
C THR A 60 -3.73 -4.83 -5.12
N LEU A 61 -4.43 -4.06 -5.97
CA LEU A 61 -5.64 -4.51 -6.66
C LEU A 61 -5.37 -5.54 -7.77
N VAL A 62 -4.21 -5.44 -8.44
CA VAL A 62 -3.80 -6.37 -9.51
C VAL A 62 -3.28 -7.69 -8.94
N MET A 63 -2.59 -7.64 -7.80
CA MET A 63 -2.03 -8.82 -7.12
C MET A 63 -3.02 -9.48 -6.16
N TRP A 64 -4.29 -9.07 -6.19
CA TRP A 64 -5.36 -9.67 -5.41
C TRP A 64 -5.91 -10.92 -6.09
#